data_AF-A0A6L3EP37-F1
#
_entry.id   AF-A0A6L3EP37-F1
#
_cell.length_a   1.000
_cell.length_b   1.000
_cell.length_c   1.000
_cell.angle_alpha   90.00
_cell.angle_beta   90.00
_cell.angle_gamma   90.00
#
_symmetry.space_group_name_H-M   'P 1'
#
loop_
_entity.id
_entity.type
_entity.pdbx_description
1 polymer ?
#
loop_
_entity_poly.entity_id
_entity_poly.type
_entity_poly.pdbx_seq_one_letter_code
_entity_poly.pdbx_strand_id
1 'polypeptide(L)'
;MKSKVAKLVPVLFAALAVVAGQAFSAGYQKQKVVYHINYDDPKAQAGALRNIQNHINAVGAENLDLKVVLHGNGLALLVEPDAL
;
A
#
# COMPACT_ATOMS: atom_id res chain seq x y z
N MET A 1 -13.22 9.15 -51.53
CA MET A 1 -13.57 8.63 -50.18
C MET A 1 -12.61 7.55 -49.67
N LYS A 2 -12.21 6.57 -50.50
CA LYS A 2 -11.33 5.45 -50.12
C LYS A 2 -9.94 5.85 -49.56
N SER A 3 -9.33 6.94 -50.03
CA SER A 3 -8.00 7.39 -49.59
C SER A 3 -7.96 8.09 -48.22
N LYS A 4 -9.08 8.67 -47.76
CA LYS A 4 -9.17 9.28 -46.42
C LYS A 4 -9.32 8.22 -45.33
N VAL A 5 -10.08 7.16 -45.61
CA VAL A 5 -10.26 6.01 -44.72
C VAL A 5 -8.93 5.26 -44.50
N ALA A 6 -8.14 5.05 -45.55
CA ALA A 6 -6.83 4.40 -45.45
C ALA A 6 -5.81 5.17 -44.56
N LYS A 7 -5.90 6.51 -44.50
CA LYS A 7 -5.07 7.34 -43.62
C LYS A 7 -5.54 7.37 -42.17
N LEU A 8 -6.80 7.00 -41.91
CA LEU A 8 -7.39 6.97 -40.56
C LEU A 8 -7.07 5.67 -39.80
N VAL A 9 -6.82 4.57 -40.51
CA VAL A 9 -6.45 3.28 -39.92
C VAL A 9 -5.17 3.35 -39.06
N PRO A 10 -4.03 3.92 -39.52
CA PRO A 10 -2.83 4.01 -38.68
C PRO A 10 -3.01 4.95 -37.48
N VAL A 11 -3.83 5.99 -37.60
CA VAL A 11 -4.16 6.89 -36.48
C VAL A 11 -4.99 6.17 -35.43
N LEU A 12 -5.94 5.35 -35.85
CA LEU A 12 -6.75 4.53 -34.95
C LEU A 12 -5.91 3.46 -34.25
N PHE A 13 -4.97 2.83 -34.97
CA PHE A 13 -4.03 1.88 -34.38
C PHE A 13 -3.09 2.54 -33.36
N ALA A 14 -2.57 3.73 -33.67
CA ALA A 14 -1.75 4.49 -32.72
C ALA A 14 -2.55 4.89 -31.47
N ALA A 15 -3.81 5.30 -31.62
CA ALA A 15 -4.69 5.62 -30.49
C ALA A 15 -5.00 4.39 -29.62
N LEU A 16 -5.25 3.22 -30.22
CA LEU A 16 -5.45 1.97 -29.47
C LEU A 16 -4.19 1.55 -28.70
N ALA A 17 -3.00 1.73 -29.28
CA ALA A 17 -1.74 1.41 -28.61
C ALA A 17 -1.50 2.29 -27.37
N VAL A 18 -1.93 3.56 -27.39
CA VAL A 18 -1.84 4.47 -26.24
C VAL A 18 -2.77 4.03 -25.11
N VAL A 19 -3.97 3.52 -25.43
CA VAL A 19 -4.94 3.07 -24.41
C VAL A 19 -4.58 1.69 -23.84
N ALA A 20 -4.09 0.77 -24.68
CA ALA A 20 -3.75 -0.59 -24.28
C ALA A 20 -2.57 -0.68 -23.29
N GLY A 21 -1.74 0.36 -23.22
CA GLY A 21 -0.61 0.44 -22.28
C GLY A 21 -0.95 1.01 -20.90
N GLN A 22 -2.18 1.50 -20.69
CA GLN A 22 -2.55 2.11 -19.41
C GLN A 22 -3.00 1.05 -18.42
N ALA A 23 -2.10 0.67 -17.51
CA ALA A 23 -2.47 -0.09 -16.32
C ALA A 23 -3.29 0.81 -15.39
N PHE A 24 -4.61 0.64 -15.41
CA PHE A 24 -5.48 1.27 -14.43
C PHE A 24 -5.28 0.58 -13.09
N SER A 25 -4.50 1.20 -12.21
CA SER A 25 -4.49 0.85 -10.80
C SER A 25 -5.82 1.31 -10.22
N ALA A 26 -6.80 0.39 -10.13
CA ALA A 26 -7.87 0.56 -9.17
C ALA A 26 -7.18 0.63 -7.80
N GLY A 27 -7.28 1.77 -7.11
CA GLY A 27 -6.67 1.94 -5.79
C GLY A 27 -6.96 0.74 -4.89
N TYR A 28 -6.05 0.45 -3.96
CA TYR A 28 -6.18 -0.70 -3.07
C TYR A 28 -7.56 -0.73 -2.41
N GLN A 29 -8.21 -1.91 -2.43
CA GLN A 29 -9.47 -2.11 -1.72
C GLN A 29 -9.25 -1.98 -0.21
N LYS A 30 -10.33 -1.71 0.54
CA LYS A 30 -10.28 -1.66 2.00
C LYS A 30 -9.73 -2.95 2.58
N GLN A 31 -8.71 -2.87 3.43
CA GLN A 31 -8.06 -4.02 4.05
C GLN A 31 -8.22 -4.02 5.56
N LYS A 32 -8.33 -5.21 6.15
CA LYS A 32 -8.31 -5.44 7.60
C LYS A 32 -7.00 -6.10 7.97
N VAL A 33 -6.23 -5.49 8.86
CA VAL A 33 -4.85 -5.91 9.13
C VAL A 33 -4.58 -5.89 10.63
N VAL A 34 -3.89 -6.92 11.13
CA VAL A 34 -3.40 -6.98 12.50
C VAL A 34 -1.89 -7.10 12.51
N TYR A 35 -1.20 -6.17 13.15
CA TYR A 35 0.21 -6.28 13.48
C TYR A 35 0.36 -6.82 14.90
N HIS A 36 1.22 -7.80 15.08
CA HIS A 36 1.46 -8.43 16.36
C HIS A 36 2.91 -8.18 16.78
N ILE A 37 3.11 -7.57 17.94
CA ILE A 37 4.43 -7.21 18.46
C ILE A 37 4.56 -7.79 19.87
N ASN A 38 5.59 -8.62 20.07
CA ASN A 38 5.84 -9.33 21.32
C ASN A 38 7.31 -9.32 21.76
N TYR A 39 8.07 -8.36 21.25
CA TYR A 39 9.49 -8.18 21.47
C TYR A 39 9.80 -6.74 21.91
N ASP A 40 10.90 -6.57 22.63
CA ASP A 40 11.37 -5.31 23.22
C ASP A 40 12.62 -4.74 22.54
N ASP A 41 13.22 -5.45 21.56
CA ASP A 41 14.37 -4.92 20.82
C ASP A 41 14.01 -3.60 20.10
N PRO A 42 14.67 -2.47 20.43
CA PRO A 42 14.28 -1.17 19.90
C PRO A 42 14.37 -1.08 18.36
N LYS A 43 15.35 -1.77 17.76
CA LYS A 43 15.53 -1.78 16.31
C LYS A 43 14.39 -2.55 15.62
N ALA A 44 14.00 -3.69 16.17
CA ALA A 44 12.87 -4.47 15.68
C ALA A 44 11.54 -3.72 15.85
N GLN A 45 11.35 -3.03 16.98
CA GLN A 45 10.16 -2.23 17.23
C GLN A 45 10.05 -1.04 16.28
N ALA A 46 11.15 -0.31 16.06
CA ALA A 46 11.21 0.75 15.05
C ALA A 46 10.94 0.19 13.63
N GLY A 47 11.45 -1.00 13.33
CA GLY A 47 11.16 -1.72 12.09
C GLY A 47 9.67 -2.03 11.91
N ALA A 48 8.98 -2.44 12.98
CA ALA A 48 7.55 -2.73 12.96
C ALA A 48 6.73 -1.46 12.66
N LEU A 49 7.03 -0.36 13.37
CA LEU A 49 6.36 0.92 13.16
C LEU A 49 6.59 1.45 11.74
N ARG A 50 7.81 1.30 11.20
CA ARG A 50 8.10 1.63 9.80
C ARG A 50 7.29 0.78 8.83
N ASN A 51 7.14 -0.51 9.08
CA ASN A 51 6.35 -1.40 8.22
C ASN A 51 4.86 -1.00 8.23
N ILE A 52 4.33 -0.61 9.40
CA ILE A 52 2.96 -0.06 9.52
C ILE A 52 2.83 1.21 8.69
N GLN A 53 3.78 2.15 8.82
CA GLN A 53 3.75 3.40 8.04
C GLN A 53 3.85 3.15 6.53
N ASN A 54 4.69 2.22 6.10
CA ASN A 54 4.80 1.83 4.68
C ASN A 54 3.48 1.27 4.15
N HIS A 55 2.76 0.48 4.96
CA HIS A 55 1.44 -0.02 4.61
C HIS A 55 0.42 1.11 4.44
N ILE A 56 0.39 2.05 5.39
CA ILE A 56 -0.45 3.26 5.31
C ILE A 56 -0.14 4.06 4.04
N ASN A 57 1.14 4.27 3.72
CA ASN A 57 1.56 5.01 2.54
C ASN A 57 1.17 4.32 1.23
N ALA A 58 1.20 2.98 1.20
CA ALA A 58 0.88 2.21 0.01
C ALA A 58 -0.64 2.11 -0.24
N VAL A 59 -1.43 1.94 0.81
CA VAL A 59 -2.87 1.63 0.72
C VAL A 59 -3.77 2.84 0.96
N GLY A 60 -3.31 3.83 1.73
CA GLY A 60 -4.11 4.96 2.21
C GLY A 60 -4.75 4.64 3.56
N ALA A 61 -4.71 5.60 4.49
CA ALA A 61 -5.22 5.43 5.85
C ALA A 61 -6.74 5.18 5.85
N GLU A 62 -7.48 5.77 4.92
CA GLU A 62 -8.92 5.60 4.71
C GLU A 62 -9.30 4.21 4.19
N ASN A 63 -8.33 3.47 3.65
CA ASN A 63 -8.50 2.12 3.12
C ASN A 63 -7.99 1.04 4.07
N LEU A 64 -7.62 1.38 5.31
CA LEU A 64 -7.13 0.41 6.30
C LEU A 64 -7.99 0.43 7.57
N ASP A 65 -8.43 -0.76 7.98
CA ASP A 65 -8.83 -1.07 9.35
C ASP A 65 -7.68 -1.85 10.00
N LEU A 66 -6.73 -1.09 10.54
CA LEU A 66 -5.48 -1.61 11.11
C LEU A 66 -5.55 -1.64 12.63
N LYS A 67 -5.18 -2.78 13.22
CA LYS A 67 -5.00 -2.96 14.67
C LYS A 67 -3.57 -3.39 14.97
N VAL A 68 -3.04 -2.90 16.08
CA VAL A 68 -1.77 -3.38 16.63
C VAL A 68 -2.07 -4.09 17.94
N VAL A 69 -1.71 -5.36 18.03
CA VAL A 69 -1.81 -6.17 19.25
C VAL A 69 -0.43 -6.26 19.85
N LEU A 70 -0.32 -5.75 21.07
CA LEU A 70 0.89 -5.77 21.88
C LEU A 70 0.67 -6.73 23.04
N HIS A 71 1.62 -7.62 23.27
CA HIS A 71 1.62 -8.47 24.46
C HIS A 71 3.05 -8.86 24.87
N GLY A 72 3.22 -9.33 26.10
CA GLY A 72 4.54 -9.69 26.63
C GLY A 72 5.53 -8.52 26.53
N ASN A 73 6.74 -8.80 26.05
CA ASN A 73 7.79 -7.79 25.88
C ASN A 73 7.40 -6.68 24.88
N GLY A 74 6.39 -6.91 24.02
CA GLY A 74 5.87 -5.89 23.12
C GLY A 74 5.21 -4.71 23.82
N LEU A 75 4.83 -4.86 25.10
CA LEU A 75 4.30 -3.75 25.91
C LEU A 75 5.32 -2.63 26.12
N ALA A 76 6.62 -2.92 25.99
CA ALA A 76 7.71 -1.94 26.10
C ALA A 76 7.58 -0.74 25.12
N LEU A 77 6.76 -0.85 24.07
CA LEU A 77 6.43 0.26 23.17
C LEU A 77 5.56 1.34 23.80
N LEU A 78 4.81 1.02 24.86
CA LEU A 78 3.78 1.89 25.45
C LEU A 78 4.09 2.34 26.86
N VAL A 79 5.15 1.81 27.46
CA VAL A 79 5.48 2.04 28.86
C VAL A 79 6.90 2.59 28.99
N GLU A 80 7.14 3.30 30.08
CA GLU A 80 8.49 3.75 30.43
C GLU A 80 9.35 2.55 30.86
N PRO A 81 10.69 2.61 30.72
CA PRO A 81 11.58 1.48 31.02
C PRO A 81 11.48 0.95 32.45
N ASP A 82 11.04 1.76 33.40
CA ASP A 82 10.85 1.43 34.82
C ASP A 82 9.46 0.84 35.14
N ALA A 83 8.57 0.76 34.14
CA ALA A 83 7.19 0.25 34.28
C ALA A 83 7.01 -1.18 33.71
N LEU A 84 8.10 -1.89 33.38
CA LEU A 84 8.11 -3.28 32.87
C LEU A 84 8.43 -4.31 33.94
#